data_AF-A0A3B4FGV8-F1
#
_entry.id   AF-A0A3B4FGV8-F1
#
_cell.length_a   1.000
_cell.length_b   1.000
_cell.length_c   1.000
_cell.angle_alpha   90.00
_cell.angle_beta   90.00
_cell.angle_gamma   90.00
#
_symmetry.space_group_name_H-M   'P 1'
#
loop_
_entity.id
_entity.type
_entity.pdbx_description
1 polymer ?
#
loop_
_entity_poly.entity_id
_entity_poly.type
_entity_poly.pdbx_seq_one_letter_code
_entity_poly.pdbx_strand_id
1 'polypeptide(L)'
;MNRDQKKMRQRIFEIVNFVNMVYKPLRTFIALVGLEIWTNGDLISVTPPAGANLDAFMKWRNSELVTRIKHDNAHLISGIDFEGPTVGLAFIGTLCSGHSVGVVQDHSDAAIAVGATLSHEMGHNLGMDHDDSSGCLCSDDSCIMAAVLRRPNKDAITTTPEESTMASANAPQIISSSPVSKSESQ
;
A
#
# COMPACT_ATOMS: atom_id res chain seq x y z
N MET A 1 -7.60 15.26 -4.15
CA MET A 1 -8.32 14.26 -3.34
C MET A 1 -9.71 14.77 -2.96
N ASN A 2 -10.73 13.90 -2.98
CA ASN A 2 -12.13 14.26 -2.72
C ASN A 2 -12.34 14.65 -1.24
N ARG A 3 -13.05 15.74 -0.94
CA ARG A 3 -13.33 16.19 0.45
C ARG A 3 -14.50 15.44 1.11
N ASP A 4 -15.26 14.68 0.34
CA ASP A 4 -16.35 13.84 0.83
C ASP A 4 -15.78 12.60 1.53
N GLN A 5 -15.89 12.55 2.87
CA GLN A 5 -15.42 11.43 3.67
C GLN A 5 -16.06 10.10 3.30
N LYS A 6 -17.32 10.09 2.86
CA LYS A 6 -18.01 8.85 2.47
C LYS A 6 -17.37 8.28 1.20
N LYS A 7 -17.11 9.14 0.21
CA LYS A 7 -16.43 8.75 -1.04
C LYS A 7 -14.99 8.33 -0.79
N MET A 8 -14.27 9.01 0.12
CA MET A 8 -12.92 8.59 0.52
C MET A 8 -12.94 7.20 1.15
N ARG A 9 -13.83 6.94 2.12
CA ARG A 9 -13.95 5.60 2.74
C ARG A 9 -14.26 4.51 1.72
N GLN A 10 -15.20 4.76 0.82
CA GLN A 10 -15.54 3.82 -0.25
C GLN A 10 -14.32 3.50 -1.13
N ARG A 11 -13.58 4.54 -1.56
CA ARG A 11 -12.36 4.37 -2.35
C ARG A 11 -11.30 3.55 -1.62
N ILE A 12 -11.09 3.80 -0.33
CA ILE A 12 -10.14 3.02 0.48
C ILE A 12 -10.56 1.54 0.55
N PHE A 13 -11.85 1.25 0.68
CA PHE A 13 -12.33 -0.14 0.68
C PHE A 13 -12.10 -0.82 -0.67
N GLU A 14 -12.30 -0.13 -1.79
CA GLU A 14 -11.99 -0.66 -3.13
C GLU A 14 -10.49 -0.96 -3.28
N ILE A 15 -9.62 -0.06 -2.80
CA ILE A 15 -8.17 -0.24 -2.76
C ILE A 15 -7.79 -1.47 -1.91
N VAL A 16 -8.29 -1.58 -0.68
CA VAL A 16 -7.95 -2.69 0.24
C VAL A 16 -8.51 -4.03 -0.26
N ASN A 17 -9.65 -4.03 -0.93
CA ASN A 17 -10.18 -5.24 -1.57
C ASN A 17 -9.23 -5.73 -2.67
N PHE A 18 -8.69 -4.82 -3.48
CA PHE A 18 -7.68 -5.17 -4.48
C PHE A 18 -6.41 -5.72 -3.85
N VAL A 19 -5.89 -5.05 -2.83
CA VAL A 19 -4.71 -5.51 -2.08
C VAL A 19 -4.91 -6.94 -1.55
N ASN A 20 -6.07 -7.25 -0.97
CA ASN A 20 -6.38 -8.61 -0.50
C ASN A 20 -6.39 -9.66 -1.62
N MET A 21 -6.82 -9.29 -2.83
CA MET A 21 -6.76 -10.19 -3.99
C MET A 21 -5.30 -10.48 -4.38
N VAL A 22 -4.44 -9.44 -4.42
CA VAL A 22 -3.01 -9.56 -4.71
C VAL A 22 -2.26 -10.43 -3.69
N TYR A 23 -2.61 -10.32 -2.40
CA TYR A 23 -1.95 -11.08 -1.32
C TYR A 23 -2.50 -12.50 -1.10
N LYS A 24 -3.62 -12.85 -1.71
CA LYS A 24 -4.26 -14.17 -1.58
C LYS A 24 -3.33 -15.35 -1.97
N PRO A 25 -2.55 -15.30 -3.07
CA PRO A 25 -1.62 -16.39 -3.42
C PRO A 25 -0.51 -16.60 -2.39
N LEU A 26 -0.13 -15.56 -1.65
CA LEU A 26 0.85 -15.62 -0.56
C LEU A 26 0.25 -16.10 0.77
N ARG A 27 -1.05 -16.46 0.77
CA ARG A 27 -1.81 -16.84 1.98
C ARG A 27 -1.78 -15.76 3.06
N THR A 28 -1.77 -14.51 2.62
CA THR A 28 -1.77 -13.34 3.49
C THR A 28 -3.10 -12.61 3.36
N PHE A 29 -3.68 -12.25 4.50
CA PHE A 29 -4.89 -11.46 4.56
C PHE A 29 -4.57 -10.09 5.15
N ILE A 30 -4.95 -9.03 4.43
CA ILE A 30 -4.75 -7.64 4.84
C ILE A 30 -6.03 -7.13 5.51
N ALA A 31 -6.01 -7.06 6.84
CA ALA A 31 -7.10 -6.51 7.61
C ALA A 31 -6.94 -4.99 7.81
N LEU A 32 -7.90 -4.20 7.32
CA LEU A 32 -7.96 -2.77 7.64
C LEU A 32 -8.47 -2.55 9.06
N VAL A 33 -7.56 -2.36 10.02
CA VAL A 33 -7.88 -2.21 11.45
C VAL A 33 -8.07 -0.76 11.90
N GLY A 34 -7.74 0.21 11.06
CA GLY A 34 -7.91 1.64 11.33
C GLY A 34 -7.85 2.48 10.06
N LEU A 35 -8.62 3.56 10.02
CA LEU A 35 -8.63 4.54 8.92
C LEU A 35 -8.77 5.95 9.51
N GLU A 36 -7.73 6.77 9.34
CA GLU A 36 -7.75 8.18 9.73
C GLU A 36 -7.76 9.08 8.48
N ILE A 37 -8.69 10.02 8.44
CA ILE A 37 -8.79 11.02 7.38
C ILE A 37 -8.49 12.38 8.01
N TRP A 38 -7.42 13.04 7.56
CA TRP A 38 -6.95 14.31 8.11
C TRP A 38 -7.77 15.50 7.56
N THR A 39 -8.99 15.69 8.06
CA THR A 39 -9.89 16.74 7.55
C THR A 39 -9.61 18.13 8.07
N ASN A 40 -8.87 18.26 9.17
CA ASN A 40 -8.58 19.53 9.83
C ASN A 40 -7.19 20.07 9.51
N GLY A 41 -6.57 19.55 8.44
CA GLY A 41 -5.17 19.80 8.08
C GLY A 41 -4.31 18.57 8.30
N ASP A 42 -3.18 18.54 7.59
CA ASP A 42 -2.25 17.43 7.63
C ASP A 42 -1.55 17.35 9.00
N LEU A 43 -1.37 16.13 9.52
CA LEU A 43 -0.71 15.91 10.80
C LEU A 43 0.82 15.85 10.68
N ILE A 44 1.33 15.90 9.45
CA ILE A 44 2.75 16.05 9.10
C ILE A 44 2.89 17.10 8.00
N SER A 45 4.12 17.56 7.75
CA SER A 45 4.39 18.37 6.56
C SER A 45 4.44 17.46 5.33
N VAL A 46 3.43 17.57 4.47
CA VAL A 46 3.34 16.82 3.22
C VAL A 46 3.99 17.64 2.10
N THR A 47 5.01 17.10 1.44
CA THR A 47 5.87 17.83 0.47
C THR A 47 6.15 16.98 -0.80
N PRO A 48 6.59 17.54 -1.93
CA PRO A 48 6.82 16.73 -3.14
C PRO A 48 7.85 15.57 -3.00
N PRO A 49 8.96 15.68 -2.25
CA PRO A 49 9.89 14.55 -2.10
C PRO A 49 9.27 13.37 -1.32
N ALA A 50 9.02 12.23 -1.97
CA ALA A 50 8.41 11.05 -1.34
C ALA A 50 9.16 10.60 -0.07
N GLY A 51 10.51 10.62 -0.10
CA GLY A 51 11.35 10.29 1.05
C GLY A 51 11.12 11.18 2.27
N ALA A 52 10.90 12.49 2.07
CA ALA A 52 10.62 13.40 3.18
C ALA A 52 9.27 13.08 3.85
N ASN A 53 8.26 12.71 3.05
CA ASN A 53 6.96 12.26 3.59
C ASN A 53 7.08 10.93 4.31
N LEU A 54 7.84 9.97 3.77
CA LEU A 54 8.04 8.66 4.40
C LEU A 54 8.67 8.81 5.79
N ASP A 55 9.72 9.63 5.89
CA ASP A 55 10.38 9.90 7.16
C ASP A 55 9.48 10.64 8.17
N ALA A 56 8.74 11.64 7.70
CA ALA A 56 7.81 12.40 8.55
C ALA A 56 6.65 11.52 9.03
N PHE A 57 6.08 10.70 8.14
CA PHE A 57 5.00 9.79 8.46
C PHE A 57 5.44 8.68 9.41
N MET A 58 6.63 8.11 9.21
CA MET A 58 7.24 7.16 10.15
C MET A 58 7.33 7.75 11.56
N LYS A 59 7.87 8.97 11.69
CA LYS A 59 8.02 9.65 12.99
C LYS A 59 6.66 9.86 13.65
N TRP A 60 5.68 10.39 12.91
CA TRP A 60 4.32 10.59 13.41
C TRP A 60 3.64 9.28 13.81
N ARG A 61 3.76 8.22 13.00
CA ARG A 61 3.20 6.90 13.32
C ARG A 61 3.74 6.40 14.66
N ASN A 62 5.05 6.53 14.87
CA ASN A 62 5.73 6.04 16.07
C ASN A 62 5.49 6.89 17.33
N SER A 63 5.21 8.19 17.21
CA SER A 63 4.91 9.04 18.37
C SER A 63 3.41 9.12 18.68
N GLU A 64 2.54 9.17 17.66
CA GLU A 64 1.11 9.49 17.82
C GLU A 64 0.18 8.33 17.51
N LEU A 65 0.40 7.59 16.42
CA LEU A 65 -0.59 6.60 15.96
C LEU A 65 -0.54 5.32 16.80
N VAL A 66 0.67 4.79 17.05
CA VAL A 66 0.87 3.55 17.81
C VAL A 66 0.33 3.62 19.24
N THR A 67 0.21 4.82 19.82
CA THR A 67 -0.32 5.01 21.17
C THR A 67 -1.85 4.91 21.23
N ARG A 68 -2.54 5.03 20.08
CA ARG A 68 -4.01 5.10 19.99
C ARG A 68 -4.62 3.87 19.30
N ILE A 69 -3.96 3.36 18.27
CA ILE A 69 -4.46 2.26 17.44
C ILE A 69 -3.37 1.21 17.31
N LYS A 70 -3.63 -0.03 17.75
CA LYS A 70 -2.72 -1.16 17.54
C LYS A 70 -2.80 -1.60 16.07
N HIS A 71 -1.66 -1.63 15.38
CA HIS A 71 -1.54 -2.02 13.97
C HIS A 71 -0.11 -2.48 13.67
N ASP A 72 0.04 -3.41 12.71
CA ASP A 72 1.34 -3.98 12.34
C ASP A 72 2.10 -3.13 11.31
N ASN A 73 1.35 -2.40 10.48
CA ASN A 73 1.85 -1.59 9.37
C ASN A 73 0.88 -0.42 9.08
N ALA A 74 1.39 0.70 8.56
CA ALA A 74 0.58 1.86 8.21
C ALA A 74 1.05 2.50 6.90
N HIS A 75 0.11 2.90 6.04
CA HIS A 75 0.41 3.64 4.82
C HIS A 75 -0.29 5.00 4.81
N LEU A 76 0.44 6.02 4.36
CA LEU A 76 -0.14 7.33 4.03
C LEU A 76 -0.51 7.34 2.55
N ILE A 77 -1.80 7.53 2.25
CA ILE A 77 -2.26 7.80 0.88
C ILE A 77 -2.44 9.31 0.74
N SER A 78 -1.66 9.92 -0.16
CA SER A 78 -1.63 11.37 -0.34
C SER A 78 -2.10 11.78 -1.73
N GLY A 79 -2.79 12.92 -1.80
CA GLY A 79 -3.26 13.51 -3.05
C GLY A 79 -2.28 14.50 -3.69
N ILE A 80 -1.08 14.68 -3.12
CA ILE A 80 -0.04 15.50 -3.74
C ILE A 80 0.69 14.72 -4.83
N ASP A 81 1.33 15.45 -5.74
CA ASP A 81 2.22 14.87 -6.74
C ASP A 81 3.64 14.76 -6.16
N PHE A 82 4.18 13.55 -6.13
CA PHE A 82 5.55 13.33 -5.69
C PHE A 82 6.55 13.68 -6.80
N GLU A 83 7.80 13.94 -6.42
CA GLU A 83 8.85 14.30 -7.38
C GLU A 83 9.19 13.14 -8.33
N GLY A 84 9.28 13.49 -9.62
CA GLY A 84 9.70 12.57 -10.67
C GLY A 84 8.64 11.51 -11.00
N PRO A 85 9.03 10.29 -11.38
CA PRO A 85 8.09 9.21 -11.70
C PRO A 85 7.58 8.46 -10.46
N THR A 86 7.96 8.90 -9.26
CA THR A 86 7.66 8.21 -8.01
C THR A 86 6.18 8.31 -7.69
N VAL A 87 5.52 7.17 -7.41
CA VAL A 87 4.13 7.13 -6.96
C VAL A 87 3.97 6.49 -5.58
N GLY A 88 5.05 5.94 -5.03
CA GLY A 88 5.06 5.25 -3.76
C GLY A 88 6.49 5.10 -3.26
N LEU A 89 6.63 4.91 -1.94
CA LEU A 89 7.90 4.59 -1.32
C LEU A 89 7.68 3.90 0.03
N ALA A 90 8.45 2.86 0.31
CA ALA A 90 8.42 2.13 1.56
C ALA A 90 9.82 1.64 1.97
N PHE A 91 9.98 1.38 3.27
CA PHE A 91 11.18 0.70 3.77
C PHE A 91 11.10 -0.80 3.49
N ILE A 92 12.23 -1.41 3.13
CA ILE A 92 12.28 -2.83 2.77
C ILE A 92 12.50 -3.71 4.01
N GLY A 93 11.68 -4.76 4.18
CA GLY A 93 11.87 -5.79 5.21
C GLY A 93 11.65 -5.29 6.63
N THR A 94 10.76 -4.31 6.80
CA THR A 94 10.55 -3.58 8.06
C THR A 94 9.22 -3.87 8.74
N LEU A 95 8.44 -4.84 8.24
CA LEU A 95 7.15 -5.19 8.83
C LEU A 95 7.28 -5.44 10.35
N CYS A 96 6.29 -4.97 11.12
CA CYS A 96 6.24 -5.05 12.58
C CYS A 96 7.34 -4.27 13.33
N SER A 97 8.17 -3.47 12.64
CA SER A 97 9.15 -2.58 13.26
C SER A 97 8.66 -1.12 13.35
N GLY A 98 9.50 -0.23 13.88
CA GLY A 98 9.27 1.22 13.82
C GLY A 98 9.24 1.78 12.39
N HIS A 99 9.83 1.07 11.43
CA HIS A 99 9.87 1.45 10.01
C HIS A 99 8.79 0.73 9.18
N SER A 100 7.81 0.08 9.82
CA SER A 100 6.68 -0.61 9.17
C SER A 100 5.68 0.40 8.60
N VAL A 101 6.14 1.20 7.64
CA VAL A 101 5.36 2.24 6.98
C VAL A 101 5.68 2.35 5.49
N GLY A 102 4.74 2.95 4.75
CA GLY A 102 4.93 3.39 3.37
C GLY A 102 4.11 4.65 3.06
N VAL A 103 4.42 5.28 1.93
CA VAL A 103 3.66 6.40 1.37
C VAL A 103 3.23 6.06 -0.05
N VAL A 104 2.02 6.45 -0.43
CA VAL A 104 1.44 6.18 -1.76
C VAL A 104 0.75 7.44 -2.26
N GLN A 105 1.00 7.79 -3.52
CA GLN A 105 0.29 8.84 -4.23
C GLN A 105 -1.05 8.29 -4.76
N ASP A 106 -2.13 9.04 -4.59
CA ASP A 106 -3.44 8.78 -5.20
C ASP A 106 -3.42 9.17 -6.69
N HIS A 107 -2.58 8.50 -7.48
CA HIS A 107 -2.14 8.93 -8.82
C HIS A 107 -3.12 8.65 -9.97
N SER A 108 -4.24 7.98 -9.71
CA SER A 108 -5.20 7.55 -10.74
C SER A 108 -6.61 7.50 -10.17
N ASP A 109 -7.63 7.88 -10.93
CA ASP A 109 -9.03 7.73 -10.50
C ASP A 109 -9.41 6.25 -10.30
N ALA A 110 -8.73 5.33 -10.98
CA ALA A 110 -8.94 3.90 -10.81
C ALA A 110 -8.33 3.42 -9.48
N ALA A 111 -9.19 3.04 -8.53
CA ALA A 111 -8.78 2.50 -7.23
C ALA A 111 -7.83 1.30 -7.36
N ILE A 112 -8.00 0.48 -8.40
CA ILE A 112 -7.12 -0.66 -8.71
C ILE A 112 -5.66 -0.22 -8.94
N ALA A 113 -5.43 0.87 -9.67
CA ALA A 113 -4.08 1.35 -9.96
C ALA A 113 -3.36 1.83 -8.69
N VAL A 114 -4.09 2.50 -7.79
CA VAL A 114 -3.57 2.92 -6.48
C VAL A 114 -3.40 1.71 -5.55
N GLY A 115 -4.30 0.73 -5.63
CA GLY A 115 -4.18 -0.55 -4.93
C GLY A 115 -2.98 -1.39 -5.36
N ALA A 116 -2.59 -1.35 -6.64
CA ALA A 116 -1.38 -1.99 -7.14
C ALA A 116 -0.13 -1.32 -6.54
N THR A 117 -0.07 0.02 -6.50
CA THR A 117 1.02 0.74 -5.83
C THR A 117 1.06 0.45 -4.34
N LEU A 118 -0.09 0.45 -3.65
CA LEU A 118 -0.12 0.08 -2.23
C LEU A 118 0.37 -1.35 -1.99
N SER A 119 -0.02 -2.30 -2.85
CA SER A 119 0.45 -3.69 -2.77
C SER A 119 1.96 -3.81 -3.00
N HIS A 120 2.50 -3.03 -3.94
CA HIS A 120 3.94 -2.94 -4.19
C HIS A 120 4.71 -2.44 -2.96
N GLU A 121 4.27 -1.33 -2.37
CA GLU A 121 4.92 -0.76 -1.18
C GLU A 121 4.80 -1.67 0.05
N MET A 122 3.66 -2.34 0.24
CA MET A 122 3.52 -3.37 1.27
C MET A 122 4.43 -4.58 1.00
N GLY A 123 4.68 -4.92 -0.28
CA GLY A 123 5.65 -5.93 -0.70
C GLY A 123 7.06 -5.58 -0.25
N HIS A 124 7.47 -4.34 -0.43
CA HIS A 124 8.71 -3.82 0.15
C HIS A 124 8.74 -3.98 1.66
N ASN A 125 7.71 -3.55 2.40
CA ASN A 125 7.69 -3.73 3.86
C ASN A 125 7.83 -5.20 4.29
N LEU A 126 7.32 -6.13 3.49
CA LEU A 126 7.48 -7.58 3.67
C LEU A 126 8.89 -8.09 3.33
N GLY A 127 9.71 -7.31 2.63
CA GLY A 127 11.08 -7.67 2.27
C GLY A 127 11.26 -8.07 0.81
N MET A 128 10.25 -7.82 -0.04
CA MET A 128 10.36 -8.06 -1.48
C MET A 128 11.18 -6.94 -2.12
N ASP A 129 12.15 -7.34 -2.95
CA ASP A 129 12.82 -6.45 -3.87
C ASP A 129 12.01 -6.33 -5.17
N HIS A 130 12.37 -5.34 -5.98
CA HIS A 130 11.85 -5.25 -7.34
C HIS A 130 12.16 -6.51 -8.14
N ASP A 131 11.25 -6.87 -9.04
CA ASP A 131 11.51 -7.92 -10.01
C ASP A 131 12.67 -7.51 -10.93
N ASP A 132 13.76 -8.26 -10.88
CA ASP A 132 14.82 -8.16 -11.87
C ASP A 132 14.44 -8.90 -13.15
N SER A 133 15.12 -8.57 -14.24
CA SER A 133 14.88 -9.15 -15.57
C SER A 133 15.31 -10.63 -15.69
N SER A 134 15.72 -11.32 -14.62
CA SER A 134 16.43 -12.60 -14.69
C SER A 134 15.73 -13.81 -14.08
N GLY A 135 14.52 -13.70 -13.52
CA GLY A 135 13.85 -14.90 -13.01
C GLY A 135 12.40 -14.81 -12.55
N CYS A 136 11.79 -13.62 -12.50
CA CYS A 136 10.39 -13.50 -12.06
C CYS A 136 9.43 -13.62 -13.25
N LEU A 137 8.61 -14.67 -13.23
CA LEU A 137 7.55 -14.92 -14.20
C LEU A 137 6.20 -14.62 -13.54
N CYS A 138 5.48 -13.64 -14.08
CA CYS A 138 4.06 -13.45 -13.82
C CYS A 138 3.26 -13.84 -15.05
N SER A 139 2.01 -14.22 -14.85
CA SER A 139 1.09 -14.58 -15.95
C SER A 139 0.72 -13.36 -16.82
N ASP A 140 0.91 -12.14 -16.28
CA ASP A 140 0.60 -10.85 -16.90
C ASP A 140 1.84 -10.16 -17.51
N ASP A 141 1.59 -9.12 -18.32
CA ASP A 141 2.59 -8.22 -18.91
C ASP A 141 3.45 -7.46 -17.88
N SER A 142 3.05 -7.44 -16.60
CA SER A 142 3.77 -6.80 -15.49
C SER A 142 3.41 -7.43 -14.15
N CYS A 143 4.42 -7.71 -13.34
CA CYS A 143 4.28 -8.13 -11.94
C CYS A 143 4.00 -6.92 -11.02
N ILE A 144 3.43 -7.18 -9.83
CA ILE A 144 3.22 -6.13 -8.81
C ILE A 144 4.54 -5.50 -8.37
N MET A 145 5.63 -6.28 -8.24
CA MET A 145 6.95 -5.78 -7.82
C MET A 145 7.80 -5.25 -8.98
N ALA A 146 7.23 -5.04 -10.17
CA ALA A 146 7.95 -4.39 -11.26
C ALA A 146 8.37 -2.95 -10.86
N ALA A 147 9.63 -2.59 -11.11
CA ALA A 147 10.21 -1.29 -10.70
C ALA A 147 9.60 -0.06 -11.39
N VAL A 148 8.80 -0.26 -12.45
CA VAL A 148 8.22 0.83 -13.23
C VAL A 148 6.74 0.57 -13.40
N LEU A 149 5.93 1.57 -13.06
CA LEU A 149 4.51 1.57 -13.41
C LEU A 149 4.35 1.53 -14.94
N ARG A 150 3.85 0.41 -15.45
CA ARG A 150 3.37 0.32 -16.82
C ARG A 150 1.93 0.81 -16.86
N ARG A 151 1.70 1.93 -17.55
CA ARG A 151 0.32 2.33 -17.86
C ARG A 151 -0.28 1.24 -18.76
N PRO A 152 -1.45 0.66 -18.40
CA PRO A 152 -2.10 -0.26 -19.31
C PRO A 152 -2.37 0.48 -20.62
N ASN A 153 -2.17 -0.21 -21.75
CA ASN A 153 -2.67 0.26 -23.03
C ASN A 153 -4.17 0.54 -22.87
N LYS A 154 -4.75 1.53 -23.57
CA LYS A 154 -6.17 1.93 -23.37
C LYS A 154 -7.17 0.77 -23.57
N ASP A 155 -6.73 -0.34 -24.16
CA ASP A 155 -7.48 -1.56 -24.40
C ASP A 155 -7.29 -2.65 -23.32
N ALA A 156 -6.44 -2.43 -22.31
CA ALA A 156 -6.07 -3.39 -21.27
C ALA A 156 -6.79 -3.14 -19.92
N ILE A 157 -8.04 -2.63 -19.96
CA ILE A 157 -8.96 -2.61 -18.79
C ILE A 157 -9.47 -4.04 -18.49
N THR A 158 -8.67 -5.06 -18.81
CA THR A 158 -9.05 -6.48 -18.78
C THR A 158 -8.18 -7.31 -17.86
N THR A 159 -7.08 -6.77 -17.31
CA THR A 159 -6.37 -7.50 -16.25
C THR A 159 -7.26 -7.50 -15.00
N THR A 160 -7.91 -8.64 -14.81
CA THR A 160 -8.73 -8.85 -13.62
C THR A 160 -7.80 -8.96 -12.41
N PRO A 161 -8.25 -8.58 -11.20
CA PRO A 161 -7.41 -8.68 -10.00
C PRO A 161 -6.93 -10.10 -9.68
N GLU A 162 -7.55 -11.13 -10.27
CA GLU A 162 -7.14 -12.53 -10.12
C GLU A 162 -5.88 -12.87 -10.94
N GLU A 163 -5.55 -12.06 -11.94
CA GLU A 163 -4.41 -12.27 -12.85
C GLU A 163 -3.14 -11.53 -12.38
N SER A 164 -3.29 -10.42 -11.65
CA SER A 164 -2.18 -9.66 -11.07
C SER A 164 -1.45 -10.46 -9.99
N THR A 165 -0.29 -11.01 -10.36
CA THR A 165 0.47 -11.92 -9.52
C THR A 165 1.55 -11.16 -8.72
N MET A 166 1.65 -11.44 -7.42
CA MET A 166 2.80 -11.04 -6.62
C MET A 166 3.94 -12.04 -6.88
N ALA A 167 4.96 -11.63 -7.65
CA ALA A 167 6.23 -12.33 -7.78
C ALA A 167 7.34 -11.45 -7.20
N SER A 168 8.34 -12.10 -6.59
CA SER A 168 9.62 -11.49 -6.20
C SER A 168 10.58 -12.63 -5.86
N ALA A 169 11.84 -12.50 -6.25
CA ALA A 169 12.88 -13.49 -5.94
C ALA A 169 13.08 -13.71 -4.43
N ASN A 170 12.70 -12.72 -3.61
CA ASN A 170 12.88 -12.69 -2.16
C ASN A 170 11.56 -12.71 -1.36
N ALA A 171 10.49 -13.29 -1.91
CA ALA A 171 9.20 -13.36 -1.21
C ALA A 171 9.35 -14.10 0.16
N PRO A 172 9.05 -13.43 1.30
CA PRO A 172 9.21 -14.01 2.62
C PRO A 172 8.17 -15.11 2.90
N GLN A 173 8.51 -16.07 3.76
CA GLN A 173 7.49 -16.92 4.39
C GLN A 173 6.87 -16.18 5.58
N ILE A 174 5.62 -15.75 5.43
CA ILE A 174 4.93 -14.91 6.40
C ILE A 174 4.43 -15.76 7.58
N ILE A 175 4.85 -15.42 8.80
CA ILE A 175 4.39 -16.02 10.05
C ILE A 175 3.21 -15.17 10.55
N SER A 176 1.98 -15.71 10.55
CA SER A 176 0.78 -14.92 10.83
C SER A 176 0.43 -14.86 12.31
N SER A 177 -0.08 -13.70 12.74
CA SER A 177 -0.95 -13.58 13.92
C SER A 177 -2.31 -13.08 13.45
N SER A 178 -3.40 -13.69 13.92
CA SER A 178 -4.75 -13.31 13.47
C SER A 178 -5.23 -12.04 14.19
N PRO A 179 -5.92 -11.12 13.51
CA PRO A 179 -6.56 -9.99 14.19
C PRO A 179 -7.58 -10.51 15.21
N VAL A 180 -7.50 -10.05 16.45
CA VAL A 180 -8.53 -10.35 17.46
C VAL A 180 -9.78 -9.55 17.07
N SER A 181 -10.84 -10.22 16.64
CA SER A 181 -12.15 -9.59 16.46
C SER A 181 -12.63 -9.04 17.81
N LYS A 182 -12.68 -7.72 17.97
CA LYS A 182 -13.46 -7.14 19.07
C LYS A 182 -14.93 -7.36 18.72
N SER A 183 -15.62 -8.17 19.53
CA SER A 183 -17.07 -8.19 19.53
C SER A 183 -17.56 -6.79 19.89
N GLU A 184 -18.29 -6.13 18.99
CA GLU A 184 -19.08 -4.97 19.34
C GLU A 184 -20.16 -5.43 20.34
N SER A 185 -19.99 -5.06 21.61
CA SER A 185 -21.08 -5.11 22.58
C SER A 185 -22.08 -4.01 22.23
N GLN A 186 -23.30 -4.41 21.88
CA GLN A 186 -24.49 -3.56 21.74
C GLN A 186 -24.74 -2.74 23.00
#